data_AF-A0A1C6FZZ8-F1
#
_entry.id   AF-A0A1C6FZZ8-F1
#
_cell.length_a   1.000
_cell.length_b   1.000
_cell.length_c   1.000
_cell.angle_alpha   90.00
_cell.angle_beta   90.00
_cell.angle_gamma   90.00
#
_symmetry.space_group_name_H-M   'P 1'
#
loop_
_entity.id
_entity.type
_entity.pdbx_description
1 polymer ?
#
loop_
_entity_poly.entity_id
_entity_poly.type
_entity_poly.pdbx_seq_one_letter_code
_entity_poly.pdbx_strand_id
1 'polypeptide(L)' 'MTEYLCLSDLLDSDLSSYEYFCSLPENIKQKIEMEDARSFSEMQAIARQEKQKGFLF' A
#
# COMPACT_ATOMS: atom_id res chain seq x y z
N MET A 1 -17.41 -13.25 -18.11
CA MET A 1 -17.48 -12.32 -16.96
C MET A 1 -16.31 -11.40 -17.10
N THR A 2 -16.53 -10.13 -17.39
CA THR A 2 -15.45 -9.13 -17.45
C THR A 2 -15.05 -8.81 -16.02
N GLU A 3 -13.97 -9.44 -15.55
CA GLU A 3 -13.28 -8.99 -14.33
C GLU A 3 -12.87 -7.55 -14.55
N TYR A 4 -13.53 -6.62 -13.85
CA TYR A 4 -13.10 -5.24 -13.78
C TYR A 4 -11.81 -5.22 -12.95
N LEU A 5 -10.67 -5.48 -13.60
CA LEU A 5 -9.36 -5.18 -13.04
C LEU A 5 -9.36 -3.67 -12.75
N CYS A 6 -9.37 -3.31 -11.47
CA CYS A 6 -9.27 -1.91 -11.09
C CYS A 6 -7.91 -1.40 -11.58
N LEU A 7 -7.79 -0.09 -11.86
CA LEU A 7 -6.50 0.49 -12.27
C LEU A 7 -5.37 0.16 -11.28
N SER A 8 -5.70 0.01 -10.00
CA SER A 8 -4.78 -0.47 -8.96
C SER A 8 -4.31 -1.90 -9.20
N ASP A 9 -5.17 -2.83 -9.63
CA ASP A 9 -4.79 -4.22 -9.92
C ASP A 9 -3.94 -4.32 -11.20
N LEU A 10 -4.20 -3.44 -12.18
CA LEU A 10 -3.38 -3.32 -13.39
C LEU A 10 -1.99 -2.74 -13.08
N LEU A 11 -1.89 -1.74 -12.19
CA LEU A 11 -0.64 -1.11 -11.80
C LEU A 11 0.16 -1.95 -10.79
N ASP A 12 -0.51 -2.77 -9.96
CA ASP A 12 0.15 -3.70 -9.04
C ASP A 12 0.90 -4.83 -9.79
N SER A 13 0.61 -5.06 -11.07
CA SER A 13 1.29 -6.10 -11.87
C SER A 13 2.73 -5.76 -12.26
N ASP A 14 3.12 -4.48 -12.26
CA ASP A 14 4.47 -4.03 -12.66
C ASP A 14 5.27 -3.38 -11.53
N LEU A 15 4.66 -3.09 -10.37
CA LEU A 15 5.30 -2.38 -9.28
C LEU A 15 5.94 -3.35 -8.28
N SER A 16 7.24 -3.21 -8.01
CA SER A 16 7.86 -3.97 -6.94
C SER A 16 7.43 -3.47 -5.55
N SER A 17 7.50 -4.35 -4.54
CA SER A 17 7.20 -3.99 -3.15
C SER A 17 8.08 -2.85 -2.64
N TYR A 18 9.32 -2.76 -3.12
CA TYR A 18 10.24 -1.68 -2.80
C TYR A 18 9.83 -0.35 -3.41
N GLU A 19 9.48 -0.32 -4.70
CA GLU A 19 9.01 0.89 -5.37
C GLU A 19 7.72 1.42 -4.75
N TYR A 20 6.80 0.50 -4.40
CA TYR A 20 5.61 0.85 -3.65
C TYR A 20 5.98 1.51 -2.31
N PHE A 21 6.85 0.89 -1.53
CA PHE A 21 7.30 1.44 -0.24
C PHE A 21 7.89 2.84 -0.39
N CYS A 22 8.78 3.03 -1.37
CA CYS A 22 9.40 4.33 -1.66
C CYS A 22 8.38 5.40 -2.08
N SER A 23 7.29 5.02 -2.73
CA SER A 23 6.22 5.93 -3.14
C SER A 23 5.32 6.41 -1.99
N LEU A 24 5.36 5.73 -0.84
CA LEU A 24 4.49 6.05 0.30
C LEU A 24 4.96 7.32 1.04
N PRO A 25 4.03 8.03 1.71
CA PRO A 25 4.37 9.07 2.67
C PRO A 25 5.22 8.55 3.83
N GLU A 26 6.09 9.40 4.38
CA GLU A 26 7.04 9.03 5.44
C GLU A 26 6.36 8.48 6.70
N ASN A 27 5.23 9.05 7.10
CA ASN A 27 4.46 8.56 8.25
C ASN A 27 3.95 7.12 8.04
N ILE A 28 3.62 6.76 6.80
CA ILE A 28 3.16 5.42 6.45
C ILE A 28 4.34 4.45 6.38
N LYS A 29 5.48 4.88 5.82
CA LYS A 29 6.72 4.09 5.83
C LYS A 29 7.15 3.71 7.24
N GLN A 30 7.21 4.69 8.15
CA GLN A 30 7.52 4.45 9.56
C GLN A 30 6.56 3.47 10.22
N LYS A 31 5.27 3.54 9.86
CA LYS A 31 4.27 2.61 10.37
C LYS A 31 4.50 1.18 9.89
N ILE A 32 4.81 1.02 8.60
CA ILE A 32 5.13 -0.28 7.98
C ILE A 32 6.39 -0.88 8.63
N GLU A 33 7.43 -0.08 8.87
CA GLU A 33 8.64 -0.52 9.55
C GLU A 33 8.37 -0.90 11.01
N MET A 34 7.53 -0.14 11.71
CA MET A 34 7.17 -0.42 13.10
C MET A 34 6.32 -1.69 13.25
N GLU A 35 5.46 -1.99 12.27
CA GLU A 35 4.64 -3.21 12.24
C GLU A 35 5.37 -4.43 11.64
N ASP A 36 6.63 -4.27 11.19
CA ASP A 36 7.45 -5.34 10.60
C ASP A 36 6.73 -6.08 9.47
N ALA A 37 6.16 -5.33 8.51
CA ALA A 37 5.40 -5.94 7.41
C ALA A 37 6.27 -6.92 6.61
N ARG A 38 5.86 -8.19 6.53
CA ARG A 38 6.63 -9.28 5.93
C ARG A 38 6.21 -9.64 4.52
N SER A 39 5.11 -9.05 4.06
CA SER A 39 4.58 -9.28 2.73
C SER A 39 4.11 -7.98 2.09
N PHE A 40 4.06 -7.99 0.75
CA PHE A 40 3.57 -6.84 0.00
C PHE A 40 2.10 -6.52 0.33
N SER A 41 1.28 -7.55 0.51
CA SER A 41 -0.12 -7.42 0.91
C SER A 41 -0.28 -6.77 2.29
N GLU A 42 0.55 -7.14 3.27
CA GLU A 42 0.57 -6.50 4.60
C GLU A 42 0.94 -5.02 4.50
N MET A 43 1.98 -4.70 3.72
CA MET A 43 2.39 -3.31 3.48
C MET A 43 1.26 -2.48 2.86
N GLN A 44 0.54 -3.03 1.87
CA GLN A 44 -0.62 -2.38 1.28
C GLN A 44 -1.76 -2.20 2.28
N ALA A 45 -2.03 -3.20 3.12
CA ALA A 45 -3.08 -3.13 4.14
C ALA A 45 -2.80 -2.02 5.15
N ILE A 46 -1.57 -1.93 5.66
CA ILE A 46 -1.13 -0.87 6.59
C ILE A 46 -1.27 0.50 5.91
N ALA A 47 -0.78 0.64 4.67
CA ALA A 47 -0.89 1.89 3.93
C ALA A 47 -2.34 2.33 3.71
N ARG A 48 -3.25 1.39 3.40
CA ARG A 48 -4.68 1.66 3.23
C ARG A 48 -5.34 2.07 4.54
N GLN A 49 -4.96 1.46 5.66
CA GLN A 49 -5.46 1.84 6.98
C GLN A 49 -4.99 3.24 7.40
N GLU A 50 -3.71 3.55 7.21
CA GLU A 50 -3.16 4.87 7.56
C GLU A 50 -3.73 5.99 6.68
N LYS A 51 -3.92 5.73 5.38
CA LYS A 51 -4.61 6.68 4.48
C LYS A 51 -6.04 6.99 4.93
N GLN A 52 -6.79 5.98 5.39
CA GLN A 52 -8.17 6.18 5.89
C GLN A 52 -8.20 6.99 7.19
N LYS A 53 -7.24 6.77 8.09
CA LYS A 53 -7.11 7.56 9.33
C LYS A 53 -6.77 9.02 9.07
N GLY A 54 -5.93 9.29 8.07
CA GLY A 54 -5.57 10.65 7.67
C GLY A 54 -6.67 11.41 6.91
N PHE A 55 -7.69 10.71 6.38
CA PHE A 55 -8.80 11.31 5.63
C PHE A 55 -10.00 11.69 6.53
N LEU A 56 -9.97 11.34 7.82
CA LEU A 56 -11.06 11.57 8.77
C LEU A 56 -10.94 12.86 9.60
N PHE A 57 -10.01 13.77 9.24
CA PHE A 57 -9.78 15.04 9.94
C PHE A 57 -9.69 16.21 8.96
#